data_AF-A9A0A0-F1
#
_entry.id   AF-A9A0A0-F1
#
_cell.length_a   1.000
_cell.length_b   1.000
_cell.length_c   1.000
_cell.angle_alpha   90.00
_cell.angle_beta   90.00
_cell.angle_gamma   90.00
#
_symmetry.space_group_name_H-M   'P 1'
#
loop_
_entity.id
_entity.type
_entity.pdbx_description
1 polymer ?
#
loop_
_entity_poly.entity_id
_entity_poly.type
_entity_poly.pdbx_seq_one_letter_code
_entity_poly.pdbx_strand_id
1 'polypeptide(L)'
;MKQQFLVARGEAKTDLLIREFAELEKNETSLVGEHVFKVSDLKKAAQAGLGELITRLRTADFFPPAFLAEKLAQGVMEMLKDAGKESVEVLVDDMTVMKDQEADFVDDELDDDEDIDELLEDDEIPFEDESDEEEEEDLS
;
A
#
# COMPACT_ATOMS: atom_id res chain seq x y z
N MET A 1 4.12 7.54 12.04
CA MET A 1 2.73 7.48 12.53
C MET A 1 2.44 6.02 12.81
N LYS A 2 1.41 5.67 13.59
CA LYS A 2 1.10 4.26 13.88
C LYS A 2 -0.16 3.87 13.15
N GLN A 3 -0.08 2.79 12.38
CA GLN A 3 -1.22 2.16 11.76
C GLN A 3 -1.51 0.83 12.46
N GLN A 4 -2.77 0.60 12.78
CA GLN A 4 -3.22 -0.57 13.50
C GLN A 4 -4.32 -1.28 12.71
N PHE A 5 -4.19 -2.60 12.60
CA PHE A 5 -5.18 -3.44 11.97
C PHE A 5 -5.59 -4.58 12.89
N LEU A 6 -6.86 -4.97 12.82
CA LEU A 6 -7.38 -6.17 13.45
C LEU A 6 -7.89 -7.14 12.38
N VAL A 7 -7.23 -8.29 12.29
CA VAL A 7 -7.62 -9.43 11.46
C VAL A 7 -8.47 -10.35 12.32
N ALA A 8 -9.78 -10.46 12.05
CA ALA A 8 -10.71 -11.20 12.92
C ALA A 8 -11.61 -12.15 12.12
N ARG A 9 -12.11 -13.22 12.76
CA ARG A 9 -13.16 -14.05 12.15
C ARG A 9 -14.47 -13.27 12.10
N GLY A 10 -15.17 -13.37 10.97
CA GLY A 10 -16.57 -12.99 10.90
C GLY A 10 -17.45 -13.97 11.67
N GLU A 11 -18.68 -13.55 12.01
CA GLU A 11 -19.62 -14.33 12.82
C GLU A 11 -19.87 -15.74 12.26
N ALA A 12 -19.99 -15.85 10.94
CA ALA A 12 -20.21 -17.11 10.24
C ALA A 12 -18.94 -17.98 10.08
N LYS A 13 -17.76 -17.51 10.52
CA LYS A 13 -16.42 -18.13 10.36
C LYS A 13 -16.02 -18.51 8.93
N THR A 14 -16.84 -18.16 7.94
CA THR A 14 -16.57 -18.28 6.50
C THR A 14 -15.89 -17.04 5.95
N ASP A 15 -15.94 -15.95 6.70
CA ASP A 15 -15.36 -14.65 6.39
C ASP A 15 -14.28 -14.28 7.41
N LEU A 16 -13.34 -13.49 6.93
CA LEU A 16 -12.31 -12.84 7.73
C LEU A 16 -12.44 -11.33 7.49
N LEU A 17 -12.44 -10.58 8.60
CA LEU A 17 -12.59 -9.13 8.66
C LEU A 17 -11.21 -8.53 8.87
N ILE A 18 -10.84 -7.54 8.07
CA ILE A 18 -9.68 -6.68 8.31
C ILE A 18 -10.21 -5.30 8.66
N ARG A 19 -10.03 -4.89 9.90
CA ARG A 19 -10.42 -3.58 10.42
C ARG A 19 -9.21 -2.67 10.53
N GLU A 20 -9.30 -1.50 9.95
CA GLU A 20 -8.27 -0.47 10.00
C GLU A 20 -8.59 0.56 11.09
N PHE A 21 -7.58 0.87 11.90
CA PHE A 21 -7.67 1.88 12.95
C PHE A 21 -6.59 2.94 12.73
N ALA A 22 -7.00 4.19 12.86
CA ALA A 22 -6.11 5.34 12.77
C ALA A 22 -6.28 6.25 14.00
N GLU A 23 -5.20 6.92 14.40
CA GLU A 23 -5.23 7.95 15.43
C GLU A 23 -5.83 9.23 14.82
N LEU A 24 -7.09 9.53 15.17
CA LEU A 24 -7.78 10.75 14.71
C LEU A 24 -7.70 11.87 15.75
N GLU A 25 -7.66 11.51 17.03
CA GLU A 25 -7.41 12.42 18.15
C GLU A 25 -6.21 11.92 18.95
N LYS A 26 -5.56 12.82 19.68
CA LYS A 26 -4.33 12.49 20.40
C LYS A 26 -4.57 11.37 21.42
N ASN A 27 -3.92 10.23 21.21
CA ASN A 27 -4.06 8.98 21.97
C ASN A 27 -5.41 8.26 21.81
N GLU A 28 -6.21 8.57 20.80
CA GLU A 28 -7.46 7.85 20.52
C GLU A 28 -7.45 7.28 19.10
N THR A 29 -7.58 5.96 19.00
CA THR A 29 -7.71 5.26 17.73
C THR A 29 -9.17 4.99 17.40
N SER A 30 -9.56 5.33 16.18
CA SER A 30 -10.90 5.12 15.65
C SER A 30 -10.89 4.13 14.51
N LEU A 31 -11.96 3.33 14.38
CA LEU A 31 -12.18 2.47 13.22
C LEU A 31 -12.42 3.36 11.99
N VAL A 32 -11.57 3.23 10.97
CA VAL A 32 -11.66 4.01 9.73
C VAL A 32 -12.02 3.17 8.51
N GLY A 33 -11.84 1.85 8.58
CA GLY A 33 -12.16 0.94 7.48
C GLY A 33 -12.45 -0.48 7.95
N GLU A 34 -13.28 -1.21 7.21
CA GLU A 34 -13.50 -2.65 7.39
C GLU A 34 -13.62 -3.31 6.02
N HIS A 35 -12.84 -4.38 5.82
CA HIS A 35 -12.79 -5.14 4.58
C HIS A 35 -13.08 -6.60 4.86
N VAL A 36 -13.97 -7.20 4.06
CA VAL A 36 -14.45 -8.57 4.25
C VAL A 36 -13.87 -9.49 3.18
N PHE A 37 -13.25 -10.58 3.60
CA PHE A 37 -12.65 -11.56 2.71
C PHE A 37 -13.18 -12.96 2.98
N LYS A 38 -13.46 -13.71 1.91
CA LYS A 38 -13.82 -15.14 2.02
C LYS A 38 -12.61 -15.95 2.46
N VAL A 39 -12.76 -16.71 3.55
CA VAL A 39 -11.68 -17.57 4.08
C VAL A 39 -11.22 -18.60 3.03
N SER A 40 -12.13 -19.12 2.20
CA SER A 40 -11.78 -20.04 1.12
C SER A 40 -10.80 -19.44 0.11
N ASP A 41 -10.96 -18.16 -0.21
CA ASP A 41 -10.14 -17.47 -1.20
C ASP A 41 -8.78 -17.15 -0.62
N LEU A 42 -8.75 -16.65 0.63
CA LEU A 42 -7.50 -16.38 1.33
C LEU A 42 -6.69 -17.66 1.56
N LYS A 43 -7.33 -18.80 1.85
CA LYS A 43 -6.64 -20.09 1.96
C LYS A 43 -6.00 -20.52 0.64
N LYS A 44 -6.72 -20.38 -0.48
CA LYS A 44 -6.17 -20.68 -1.81
C LYS A 44 -4.97 -19.78 -2.14
N ALA A 45 -5.09 -18.48 -1.88
CA ALA A 45 -4.01 -17.52 -2.10
C ALA A 45 -2.80 -17.82 -1.20
N ALA A 46 -3.03 -18.09 0.10
CA ALA A 46 -1.96 -18.44 1.04
C ALA A 46 -1.24 -19.75 0.67
N GLN A 47 -1.93 -20.71 0.05
CA GLN A 47 -1.32 -21.94 -0.49
C GLN A 47 -0.43 -21.68 -1.71
N ALA A 48 -0.78 -20.70 -2.54
CA ALA A 48 0.01 -20.28 -3.68
C ALA A 48 1.24 -19.45 -3.27
N GLY A 49 1.14 -18.72 -2.15
CA GLY A 49 2.27 -18.05 -1.52
C GLY A 49 1.92 -16.67 -0.96
N LEU A 50 2.90 -16.04 -0.30
CA LEU A 50 2.75 -14.73 0.31
C LEU A 50 2.39 -13.64 -0.72
N GLY A 51 3.02 -13.65 -1.90
CA GLY A 51 2.74 -12.66 -2.97
C GLY A 51 1.32 -12.76 -3.53
N GLU A 52 0.79 -13.98 -3.68
CA GLU A 52 -0.60 -14.19 -4.12
C GLU A 52 -1.59 -13.71 -3.04
N LEU A 53 -1.28 -13.97 -1.77
CA LEU A 53 -2.08 -13.46 -0.66
C LEU A 53 -2.09 -11.93 -0.61
N ILE A 54 -0.93 -11.28 -0.79
CA ILE A 54 -0.82 -9.81 -0.89
C ILE A 54 -1.68 -9.29 -2.05
N THR A 55 -1.59 -9.93 -3.21
CA THR A 55 -2.39 -9.57 -4.40
C THR A 55 -3.88 -9.71 -4.11
N ARG A 56 -4.29 -10.75 -3.38
CA ARG A 56 -5.70 -10.96 -3.03
C ARG A 56 -6.22 -9.97 -2.00
N LEU A 57 -5.37 -9.53 -1.08
CA LEU A 57 -5.70 -8.54 -0.05
C LEU A 57 -5.80 -7.12 -0.63
N ARG A 58 -5.03 -6.82 -1.66
CA ARG A 58 -5.09 -5.54 -2.36
C ARG A 58 -6.28 -5.49 -3.31
N THR A 59 -7.25 -4.66 -2.97
CA THR A 59 -8.45 -4.39 -3.77
C THR A 59 -8.47 -2.93 -4.20
N ALA A 60 -9.42 -2.56 -5.05
CA ALA A 60 -9.56 -1.17 -5.51
C ALA A 60 -9.87 -0.19 -4.36
N ASP A 61 -10.56 -0.66 -3.32
CA ASP A 61 -10.96 0.08 -2.12
C ASP A 61 -10.01 -0.11 -0.92
N PHE A 62 -9.06 -1.05 -1.02
CA PHE A 62 -8.07 -1.32 0.02
C PHE A 62 -6.71 -1.62 -0.60
N PHE A 63 -5.85 -0.61 -0.66
CA PHE A 63 -4.55 -0.71 -1.32
C PHE A 63 -3.41 -0.24 -0.41
N PRO A 64 -3.09 -0.98 0.67
CA PRO A 64 -2.03 -0.59 1.59
C PRO A 64 -0.65 -0.58 0.91
N PRO A 65 0.30 0.24 1.38
CA PRO A 65 1.71 0.21 0.95
C PRO A 65 2.34 -1.19 1.05
N ALA A 66 3.40 -1.45 0.29
CA ALA A 66 3.97 -2.80 0.14
C ALA A 66 4.37 -3.46 1.47
N PHE A 67 5.11 -2.73 2.31
CA PHE A 67 5.54 -3.22 3.62
C PHE A 67 4.33 -3.58 4.51
N LEU A 68 3.28 -2.77 4.47
CA LEU A 68 2.08 -2.97 5.28
C LEU A 68 1.26 -4.15 4.76
N ALA A 69 1.10 -4.25 3.44
CA ALA A 69 0.43 -5.37 2.80
C ALA A 69 1.09 -6.70 3.15
N GLU A 70 2.43 -6.71 3.23
CA GLU A 70 3.18 -7.89 3.66
C GLU A 70 2.91 -8.26 5.13
N LYS A 71 2.99 -7.29 6.05
CA LYS A 71 2.68 -7.53 7.48
C LYS A 71 1.25 -8.02 7.68
N LEU A 72 0.29 -7.44 6.94
CA LEU A 72 -1.10 -7.89 6.95
C LEU A 72 -1.23 -9.32 6.43
N ALA A 73 -0.59 -9.66 5.31
CA ALA A 73 -0.61 -11.01 4.77
C ALA A 73 -0.01 -12.04 5.74
N GLN A 74 1.05 -11.67 6.47
CA GLN A 74 1.61 -12.49 7.54
C GLN A 74 0.61 -12.71 8.68
N GLY A 75 -0.06 -11.65 9.16
CA GLY A 75 -1.11 -11.75 10.18
C GLY A 75 -2.31 -12.60 9.72
N VAL A 76 -2.72 -12.47 8.46
CA VAL A 76 -3.75 -13.31 7.85
C VAL A 76 -3.32 -14.77 7.80
N MET A 77 -2.07 -15.07 7.41
CA MET A 77 -1.56 -16.44 7.43
C MET A 77 -1.56 -17.04 8.84
N GLU A 78 -1.19 -16.26 9.85
CA GLU A 78 -1.26 -16.70 11.24
C GLU A 78 -2.70 -17.03 11.65
N MET A 79 -3.64 -16.14 11.30
CA MET A 79 -5.07 -16.32 11.55
C MET A 79 -5.65 -17.57 10.85
N LEU A 80 -5.13 -17.92 9.67
CA LEU A 80 -5.56 -19.09 8.91
C LEU A 80 -4.97 -20.40 9.42
N LYS A 81 -3.80 -20.37 10.09
CA LYS A 81 -3.12 -21.56 10.64
C LYS A 81 -3.82 -22.11 11.88
N ASP A 82 -4.40 -21.25 12.71
CA ASP A 82 -5.09 -21.65 13.93
C ASP A 82 -6.61 -21.42 13.83
N ALA A 83 -7.37 -22.51 13.79
CA ALA A 83 -8.83 -22.50 13.74
C ALA A 83 -9.48 -21.93 15.02
N GLY A 84 -8.80 -22.00 16.16
CA GLY A 84 -9.25 -21.50 17.45
C GLY A 84 -8.89 -20.03 17.71
N LYS A 85 -8.00 -19.44 16.91
CA LYS A 85 -7.68 -18.01 16.98
C LYS A 85 -8.85 -17.20 16.44
N GLU A 86 -9.33 -16.24 17.24
CA GLU A 86 -10.47 -15.37 16.90
C GLU A 86 -10.03 -14.02 16.32
N SER A 87 -8.84 -13.53 16.68
CA SER A 87 -8.23 -12.36 16.04
C SER A 87 -6.70 -12.32 16.12
N VAL A 88 -6.10 -11.52 15.24
CA VAL A 88 -4.68 -11.12 15.21
C VAL A 88 -4.60 -9.61 15.06
N GLU A 89 -3.81 -8.96 15.90
CA GLU A 89 -3.51 -7.53 15.79
C GLU A 89 -2.22 -7.33 15.00
N VAL A 90 -2.24 -6.39 14.06
CA VAL A 90 -1.08 -5.99 13.26
C VAL A 90 -0.83 -4.51 13.50
N LEU A 91 0.24 -4.19 14.23
CA LEU A 91 0.69 -2.81 14.45
C LEU A 91 1.91 -2.52 13.57
N VAL A 92 1.88 -1.38 12.92
CA VAL A 92 3.02 -0.87 12.15
C VAL A 92 3.32 0.56 12.58
N ASP A 93 4.59 0.82 12.88
CA ASP A 93 5.11 2.15 13.20
C ASP A 93 5.98 2.62 12.04
N ASP A 94 5.53 3.66 11.34
CA ASP A 94 6.23 4.13 10.14
C ASP A 94 7.66 4.59 10.44
N MET A 95 7.92 5.07 11.67
CA MET A 95 9.28 5.48 12.07
C MET A 95 10.24 4.31 12.16
N THR A 96 9.72 3.11 12.47
CA THR A 96 10.51 1.89 12.46
C THR A 96 10.77 1.45 11.03
N VAL A 97 9.73 1.48 10.18
CA VAL A 97 9.84 1.08 8.77
C VAL A 97 10.86 1.95 8.03
N MET A 98 10.83 3.27 8.21
CA MET A 98 11.77 4.19 7.56
C MET A 98 13.24 3.90 7.92
N LYS A 99 13.52 3.57 9.19
CA LYS A 99 14.87 3.23 9.63
C LYS A 99 15.35 1.90 9.07
N ASP A 100 14.46 0.92 8.96
CA ASP A 100 14.79 -0.38 8.37
C ASP A 100 15.09 -0.22 6.87
N GLN A 101 14.35 0.64 6.17
CA GLN A 101 14.61 0.95 4.75
C GLN A 101 15.91 1.72 4.55
N GLU A 102 16.21 2.74 5.38
CA GLU A 102 17.48 3.46 5.30
C GLU A 102 18.69 2.52 5.44
N ALA A 103 18.59 1.47 6.26
CA ALA A 103 19.64 0.46 6.40
C ALA A 103 19.83 -0.40 5.13
N ASP A 104 18.77 -0.69 4.38
CA ASP A 104 18.85 -1.43 3.11
C ASP A 104 19.45 -0.59 1.95
N PHE A 105 19.41 0.75 2.03
CA PHE A 105 19.98 1.64 1.01
C PHE A 105 21.47 1.96 1.21
N VAL A 106 22.12 1.54 2.31
CA VAL A 106 23.54 1.86 2.60
C VAL A 106 24.52 0.79 2.05
N ASP A 107 24.03 -0.24 1.35
CA ASP A 107 24.88 -1.35 0.83
C ASP A 107 25.10 -1.32 -0.69
N ASP A 108 24.48 -0.38 -1.42
CA ASP A 108 24.89 -0.07 -2.78
C ASP A 108 25.90 1.09 -2.71
N GLU A 109 27.18 0.78 -2.92
CA GLU A 109 28.24 1.75 -3.22
C GLU A 109 27.71 2.72 -4.29
N LEU A 110 27.35 3.94 -3.87
CA LEU A 110 27.43 5.10 -4.74
C LEU A 110 28.91 5.28 -5.05
N ASP A 111 29.37 4.66 -6.15
CA ASP A 111 30.51 5.18 -6.88
C ASP A 111 30.09 6.59 -7.34
N ASP A 112 30.45 7.58 -6.52
CA ASP A 112 30.48 8.99 -6.89
C ASP A 112 31.30 9.14 -8.18
N ASP A 113 30.76 9.90 -9.14
CA ASP A 113 31.42 10.58 -10.29
C ASP A 113 30.75 10.33 -11.67
N GLU A 114 29.41 10.45 -11.77
CA GLU A 114 28.80 10.84 -13.05
C GLU A 114 28.29 12.29 -12.93
N ASP A 115 29.00 13.20 -13.60
CA ASP A 115 28.78 14.65 -13.61
C ASP A 115 27.34 14.99 -14.04
N ILE A 116 26.48 15.24 -13.05
CA ILE A 116 25.08 15.73 -13.23
C ILE A 116 25.03 17.04 -14.03
N ASP A 117 26.15 17.76 -14.12
CA ASP A 117 26.29 19.00 -14.89
C ASP A 117 26.13 18.80 -16.41
N GLU A 118 26.38 17.60 -16.98
CA GLU A 118 26.14 17.34 -18.42
C GLU A 118 24.65 17.10 -18.76
N LEU A 119 23.80 16.78 -17.78
CA LEU A 119 22.36 16.55 -17.98
C LEU A 119 21.53 17.84 -18.02
N LEU A 120 22.15 18.99 -17.74
CA LEU A 120 21.51 20.31 -17.77
C LEU A 120 21.87 21.11 -19.04
N GLU A 121 22.58 20.51 -20.00
CA GLU A 121 22.81 21.16 -21.30
C GLU A 121 21.51 21.19 -22.11
N ASP A 122 20.86 22.36 -22.07
CA ASP A 122 19.73 22.88 -22.87
C ASP A 122 19.53 22.21 -24.25
N ASP A 123 18.74 21.14 -24.30
CA ASP A 123 17.91 20.89 -25.48
C ASP A 123 16.73 21.88 -25.41
N GLU A 124 16.96 23.06 -25.97
CA GLU A 124 15.97 24.13 -26.15
C GLU A 124 14.77 23.57 -26.94
N ILE A 125 13.76 23.08 -26.22
CA ILE A 125 12.52 22.58 -26.81
C ILE A 125 11.86 23.77 -27.52
N PRO A 126 11.70 23.76 -28.86
CA PRO A 126 11.02 24.85 -29.53
C PRO A 126 9.55 24.79 -29.11
N PHE A 127 9.12 25.79 -28.36
CA PHE A 127 7.69 26.05 -28.18
C PHE A 127 7.16 26.52 -29.54
N GLU A 128 6.63 25.60 -30.35
CA GLU A 128 5.75 25.97 -31.45
C GLU A 128 4.45 26.52 -30.84
N ASP A 129 4.35 27.85 -30.82
CA ASP A 129 3.12 28.59 -30.55
C ASP A 129 2.17 28.36 -31.74
N GLU A 130 1.46 27.23 -31.75
CA GLU A 130 0.28 27.06 -32.59
C GLU A 130 -0.79 28.04 -32.09
N SER A 131 -0.72 29.26 -32.62
CA SER A 131 -1.81 30.23 -32.53
C SER A 131 -3.03 29.62 -33.22
N ASP A 132 -4.00 29.18 -32.41
CA ASP A 132 -5.34 28.81 -32.85
C ASP A 132 -5.95 29.96 -33.68
N GLU A 133 -6.11 29.76 -34.99
CA GLU A 133 -6.95 30.60 -35.84
C GLU A 133 -8.42 30.32 -35.49
N GLU A 134 -9.00 31.12 -34.60
CA GLU A 134 -10.46 31.19 -34.46
C GLU A 134 -11.06 31.91 -35.68
N GLU A 135 -11.51 31.13 -36.67
CA GLU A 135 -12.45 31.59 -37.70
C GLU A 135 -13.82 31.87 -37.05
N GLU A 136 -14.07 33.14 -36.71
CA GLU A 136 -15.40 33.69 -36.50
C GLU A 136 -15.67 34.72 -37.61
N GLU A 137 -16.54 34.38 -38.57
CA GLU A 137 -17.46 35.35 -39.22
C GLU A 137 -18.50 34.60 -40.08
N ASP A 138 -19.56 34.10 -39.42
CA ASP A 138 -20.89 34.06 -40.03
C ASP A 138 -21.72 35.14 -39.34
N LEU A 139 -22.00 36.26 -40.04
CA LEU A 139 -23.13 37.16 -39.79
C LEU A 139 -23.27 38.18 -40.94
N SER A 140 -24.00 37.80 -42.01
CA SER A 140 -25.18 38.53 -42.56
C SER A 140 -25.56 38.08 -43.97
#